data_AF-E3R0T8-F1
#
_entry.id   AF-E3R0T8-F1
#
_cell.length_a   1.000
_cell.length_b   1.000
_cell.length_c   1.000
_cell.angle_alpha   90.00
_cell.angle_beta   90.00
_cell.angle_gamma   90.00
#
_symmetry.space_group_name_H-M   'P 1'
#
loop_
_entity.id
_entity.type
_entity.pdbx_description
1 polymer ?
#
loop_
_entity_poly.entity_id
_entity_poly.type
_entity_poly.pdbx_seq_one_letter_code
_entity_poly.pdbx_strand_id
1 'polypeptide(L)'
;FSNGQALNNMIREPKSHFWDWYSPYYPVPSEIDPAVPAGCKVTFVQVLSRHASRYPKSPEMERAKALLARVRTEVSGRVRPEPSNRETLEILMSNDLIPHEFEKLTPFGKKEAIDSGRSFFKRYQDLAAHNDPFMRSIDEDRVIETASLWKEGFDQSKGYGKTTRGMEIIPTTKGFNNSLHYGGCPAFDRTVSKIHTSTAMQWMNRNFEQIIARMNRQLPGVYFAPADIQRLMRLCPTNTVINGIESKVCNLFTTEEFRDTEYGNTIGQYYSWGPGNPLGNPATFPLNRKIYADFSRSNVLVSIYSAMGLFDGARPLSKTQMTPLAESGGFTMSRLIPFGSR
;
A
#
# COMPACT_ATOMS: atom_id res chain seq x y z
N PHE A 1 -15.81 -13.72 33.21
CA PHE A 1 -17.07 -13.16 33.73
C PHE A 1 -16.88 -11.67 34.01
N SER A 2 -17.89 -10.88 33.62
CA SER A 2 -18.16 -9.47 33.90
C SER A 2 -17.23 -8.37 33.34
N ASN A 3 -17.75 -7.76 32.26
CA ASN A 3 -17.83 -6.32 32.00
C ASN A 3 -16.52 -5.54 31.82
N GLY A 4 -15.96 -5.65 30.61
CA GLY A 4 -15.25 -4.56 29.97
C GLY A 4 -16.13 -3.94 28.89
N GLN A 5 -17.04 -3.04 29.26
CA GLN A 5 -17.49 -2.00 28.34
C GLN A 5 -16.27 -1.15 27.97
N ALA A 6 -15.47 -1.62 27.02
CA ALA A 6 -14.36 -0.86 26.47
C ALA A 6 -14.93 0.12 25.45
N LEU A 7 -15.31 1.29 25.96
CA LEU A 7 -15.18 2.59 25.30
C LEU A 7 -15.45 2.58 23.81
N ASN A 8 -16.72 2.81 23.48
CA ASN A 8 -17.19 3.30 22.18
C ASN A 8 -16.72 4.76 21.95
N ASN A 9 -15.47 5.08 22.29
CA ASN A 9 -14.80 6.28 21.83
C ASN A 9 -14.42 6.00 20.38
N MET A 10 -15.20 6.55 19.45
CA MET A 10 -14.83 6.65 18.04
C MET A 10 -13.52 7.45 17.93
N ILE A 11 -12.37 6.82 18.20
CA ILE A 11 -11.10 7.28 17.65
C ILE A 11 -11.30 7.12 16.15
N ARG A 12 -11.60 8.23 15.46
CA ARG A 12 -11.66 8.22 14.00
C ARG A 12 -10.30 7.74 13.51
N GLU A 13 -10.29 6.58 12.85
CA GLU A 13 -9.07 6.06 12.23
C GLU A 13 -8.48 7.13 11.29
N PRO A 14 -7.16 7.37 11.31
CA PRO A 14 -6.51 8.35 10.44
C PRO A 14 -6.85 8.13 8.96
N LYS A 15 -6.99 9.20 8.18
CA LYS A 15 -7.18 9.11 6.71
C LYS A 15 -6.09 8.28 6.05
N SER A 16 -4.87 8.34 6.59
CA SER A 16 -3.72 7.56 6.13
C SER A 16 -3.89 6.05 6.20
N HIS A 17 -4.88 5.54 6.93
CA HIS A 17 -5.22 4.11 6.97
C HIS A 17 -6.16 3.68 5.84
N PHE A 18 -6.59 4.61 4.97
CA PHE A 18 -7.50 4.37 3.85
C PHE A 18 -6.94 4.87 2.52
N TRP A 19 -5.60 4.92 2.41
CA TRP A 19 -4.90 5.25 1.17
C TRP A 19 -4.47 4.01 0.41
N ASP A 20 -5.18 2.89 0.55
CA ASP A 20 -4.92 1.62 -0.11
C ASP A 20 -3.48 1.14 0.06
N TRP A 21 -2.87 0.63 -1.00
CA TRP A 21 -1.45 0.30 -1.05
C TRP A 21 -0.53 1.54 -1.02
N TYR A 22 -1.05 2.76 -1.02
CA TYR A 22 -0.27 3.98 -0.76
C TYR A 22 -0.21 4.37 0.72
N SER A 23 -0.95 3.68 1.60
CA SER A 23 -0.85 3.87 3.04
C SER A 23 0.57 3.54 3.53
N PRO A 24 1.22 4.38 4.36
CA PRO A 24 2.37 3.97 5.16
C PRO A 24 2.07 2.76 6.03
N TYR A 25 3.09 1.99 6.41
CA TYR A 25 2.87 0.87 7.34
C TYR A 25 2.30 1.38 8.67
N TYR A 26 1.25 0.73 9.15
CA TYR A 26 0.72 0.89 10.50
C TYR A 26 0.43 -0.48 11.11
N PRO A 27 0.62 -0.67 12.43
CA PRO A 27 0.26 -1.91 13.09
C PRO A 27 -1.26 -2.08 13.09
N VAL A 28 -1.71 -3.27 12.69
CA VAL A 28 -3.14 -3.62 12.69
C VAL A 28 -3.48 -4.28 14.02
N PRO A 29 -4.55 -3.85 14.72
CA PRO A 29 -5.00 -4.51 15.95
C PRO A 29 -5.31 -5.99 15.71
N SER A 30 -4.93 -6.83 16.66
CA SER A 30 -5.19 -8.27 16.65
C SER A 30 -5.90 -8.66 17.95
N GLU A 31 -6.89 -9.55 17.85
CA GLU A 31 -7.54 -10.15 19.03
C GLU A 31 -6.59 -11.12 19.75
N ILE A 32 -5.59 -11.63 19.03
CA ILE A 32 -4.54 -12.51 19.56
C ILE A 32 -3.30 -11.67 19.85
N ASP A 33 -2.76 -11.76 21.07
CA ASP A 33 -1.50 -11.13 21.44
C ASP A 33 -0.38 -11.62 20.51
N PRO A 34 0.30 -10.73 19.75
CA PRO A 34 1.38 -11.14 18.87
C PRO A 34 2.67 -11.50 19.64
N ALA A 35 2.73 -11.42 20.97
CA ALA A 35 3.88 -11.87 21.74
C ALA A 35 4.15 -13.38 21.57
N VAL A 36 5.41 -13.79 21.79
CA VAL A 36 5.76 -15.21 21.84
C VAL A 36 5.07 -15.82 23.08
N PRO A 37 4.26 -16.89 22.94
CA PRO A 37 3.58 -17.48 24.08
C PRO A 37 4.54 -17.95 25.17
N ALA A 38 4.10 -17.88 26.43
CA ALA A 38 4.89 -18.33 27.56
C ALA A 38 5.30 -19.80 27.41
N GLY A 39 6.60 -20.09 27.61
CA GLY A 39 7.18 -21.43 27.43
C GLY A 39 7.54 -21.80 25.98
N CYS A 40 7.24 -20.94 25.00
CA CYS A 40 7.65 -21.13 23.61
C CYS A 40 8.95 -20.37 23.29
N LYS A 41 9.71 -20.88 22.32
CA LYS A 41 10.86 -20.20 21.72
C LYS A 41 10.73 -20.21 20.21
N VAL A 42 11.00 -19.08 19.57
CA VAL A 42 11.02 -18.99 18.10
C VAL A 42 12.23 -19.77 17.57
N THR A 43 11.98 -20.80 16.78
CA THR A 43 13.01 -21.65 16.13
C THR A 43 13.20 -21.31 14.65
N PHE A 44 12.20 -20.66 14.05
CA PHE A 44 12.15 -20.26 12.66
C PHE A 44 11.34 -18.98 12.49
N VAL A 45 11.76 -18.08 11.59
CA VAL A 45 10.95 -16.93 11.17
C VAL A 45 11.20 -16.57 9.70
N GLN A 46 10.13 -16.30 8.96
CA GLN A 46 10.15 -15.73 7.62
C GLN A 46 9.54 -14.32 7.70
N VAL A 47 10.22 -13.33 7.12
CA VAL A 47 9.60 -12.04 6.78
C VAL A 47 9.42 -11.94 5.27
N LEU A 48 8.24 -11.51 4.84
CA LEU A 48 7.94 -11.18 3.46
C LEU A 48 7.56 -9.71 3.38
N SER A 49 8.46 -8.89 2.86
CA SER A 49 8.33 -7.44 2.89
C SER A 49 8.02 -6.87 1.51
N ARG A 50 7.13 -5.88 1.45
CA ARG A 50 7.03 -4.98 0.29
C ARG A 50 8.12 -3.91 0.37
N HIS A 51 8.50 -3.33 -0.77
CA HIS A 51 9.25 -2.07 -0.80
C HIS A 51 8.57 -0.97 0.05
N ALA A 52 9.38 -0.07 0.61
CA ALA A 52 8.92 1.05 1.42
C ALA A 52 8.29 2.19 0.58
N SER A 53 7.89 3.28 1.24
CA SER A 53 7.26 4.43 0.60
C SER A 53 8.12 5.04 -0.49
N ARG A 54 7.54 5.23 -1.68
CA ARG A 54 8.24 5.66 -2.88
C ARG A 54 7.57 6.85 -3.54
N TYR A 55 8.37 7.55 -4.36
CA TYR A 55 7.88 8.49 -5.34
C TYR A 55 6.92 7.78 -6.33
N PRO A 56 5.96 8.53 -6.91
CA PRO A 56 4.97 7.99 -7.85
C PRO A 56 5.62 7.56 -9.17
N LYS A 57 4.86 6.90 -10.04
CA LYS A 57 5.34 6.57 -11.38
C LYS A 57 5.25 7.80 -12.29
N SER A 58 6.20 7.98 -13.21
CA SER A 58 6.19 9.13 -14.13
C SER A 58 4.86 9.26 -14.93
N PRO A 59 4.31 8.21 -15.58
CA PRO A 59 3.05 8.35 -16.32
C PRO A 59 1.84 8.75 -15.47
N GLU A 60 1.86 8.42 -14.18
CA GLU A 60 0.82 8.82 -13.23
C GLU A 60 0.89 10.33 -12.96
N MET A 61 2.10 10.85 -12.76
CA MET A 61 2.31 12.28 -12.50
C MET A 61 2.10 13.14 -13.73
N GLU A 62 2.42 12.67 -14.94
CA GLU A 62 2.08 13.41 -16.16
C GLU A 62 0.57 13.59 -16.32
N ARG A 63 -0.23 12.57 -15.97
CA ARG A 63 -1.69 12.68 -15.96
C ARG A 63 -2.21 13.62 -14.89
N ALA A 64 -1.62 13.59 -13.69
CA ALA A 64 -1.98 14.52 -12.62
C ALA A 64 -1.62 15.97 -12.97
N LYS A 65 -0.46 16.19 -13.59
CA LYS A 65 -0.01 17.49 -14.10
C LYS A 65 -0.95 18.04 -15.17
N ALA A 66 -1.36 17.21 -16.13
CA ALA A 66 -2.34 17.59 -17.15
C ALA A 66 -3.69 17.98 -16.53
N LEU A 67 -4.15 17.23 -15.51
CA LEU A 67 -5.36 17.56 -14.77
C LEU A 67 -5.26 18.91 -14.07
N LEU A 68 -4.19 19.16 -13.30
CA LEU A 68 -3.98 20.43 -12.62
C LEU A 68 -3.86 21.60 -13.60
N ALA A 69 -3.18 21.41 -14.73
CA ALA A 69 -3.10 22.42 -15.78
C ALA A 69 -4.49 22.78 -16.33
N ARG A 70 -5.32 21.77 -16.64
CA ARG A 70 -6.71 21.99 -17.07
C ARG A 70 -7.51 22.77 -16.02
N VAL A 71 -7.45 22.35 -14.75
CA VAL A 71 -8.15 23.05 -13.64
C VAL A 71 -7.71 24.51 -13.60
N ARG A 72 -6.41 24.80 -13.62
CA ARG A 72 -5.87 26.16 -13.59
C ARG A 72 -6.39 27.01 -14.77
N THR A 73 -6.43 26.44 -15.98
CA THR A 73 -6.95 27.13 -17.16
C THR A 73 -8.46 27.41 -17.07
N GLU A 74 -9.23 26.49 -16.50
CA GLU A 74 -10.68 26.62 -16.39
C GLU A 74 -11.07 27.65 -15.31
N VAL A 75 -10.35 27.68 -14.19
CA VAL A 75 -10.66 28.58 -13.05
C VAL A 75 -10.07 29.99 -13.19
N SER A 76 -8.93 30.15 -13.87
CA SER A 76 -8.20 31.43 -13.94
C SER A 76 -9.07 32.55 -14.52
N GLY A 77 -9.27 33.61 -13.74
CA GLY A 77 -10.11 34.76 -14.11
C GLY A 77 -11.62 34.47 -14.15
N ARG A 78 -12.06 33.22 -13.93
CA ARG A 78 -13.46 32.79 -14.00
C ARG A 78 -14.07 32.44 -12.64
N VAL A 79 -13.26 31.89 -11.72
CA VAL A 79 -13.71 31.51 -10.37
C VAL A 79 -13.03 32.42 -9.35
N ARG A 80 -13.84 33.12 -8.53
CA ARG A 80 -13.33 33.96 -7.44
C ARG A 80 -13.19 33.15 -6.15
N PRO A 81 -12.20 33.46 -5.30
CA PRO A 81 -12.08 32.84 -3.97
C PRO A 81 -13.21 33.28 -3.03
N GLU A 82 -14.02 32.32 -2.62
CA GLU A 82 -15.11 32.44 -1.65
C GLU A 82 -14.87 31.48 -0.46
N PRO A 83 -15.50 31.69 0.71
CA PRO A 83 -15.31 30.79 1.85
C PRO A 83 -15.54 29.29 1.53
N SER A 84 -16.44 28.98 0.60
CA SER A 84 -16.79 27.61 0.21
C SER A 84 -15.78 26.91 -0.71
N ASN A 85 -14.87 27.64 -1.36
CA ASN A 85 -13.91 27.10 -2.34
C ASN A 85 -12.47 27.59 -2.16
N ARG A 86 -12.20 28.48 -1.19
CA ARG A 86 -10.89 29.10 -0.97
C ARG A 86 -9.79 28.06 -0.76
N GLU A 87 -10.03 27.08 0.12
CA GLU A 87 -9.05 26.02 0.39
C GLU A 87 -8.82 25.15 -0.86
N THR A 88 -9.89 24.78 -1.57
CA THR A 88 -9.80 24.01 -2.82
C THR A 88 -8.98 24.73 -3.88
N LEU A 89 -9.20 26.04 -4.06
CA LEU A 89 -8.43 26.88 -4.98
C LEU A 89 -6.96 26.99 -4.54
N GLU A 90 -6.70 27.28 -3.26
CA GLU A 90 -5.32 27.36 -2.75
C GLU A 90 -4.54 26.08 -3.04
N ILE A 91 -5.14 24.92 -2.76
CA ILE A 91 -4.50 23.62 -2.96
C ILE A 91 -4.25 23.36 -4.45
N LEU A 92 -5.28 23.43 -5.30
CA LEU A 92 -5.16 23.01 -6.71
C LEU A 92 -4.37 24.00 -7.59
N MET A 93 -4.23 25.25 -7.14
CA MET A 93 -3.38 26.24 -7.76
C MET A 93 -1.91 26.14 -7.32
N SER A 94 -1.60 25.37 -6.27
CA SER A 94 -0.22 25.19 -5.79
C SER A 94 0.68 24.51 -6.83
N ASN A 95 1.89 25.03 -7.02
CA ASN A 95 2.88 24.50 -7.95
C ASN A 95 3.63 23.26 -7.42
N ASP A 96 3.52 22.97 -6.12
CA ASP A 96 4.38 21.99 -5.44
C ASP A 96 3.72 20.60 -5.32
N LEU A 97 2.57 20.38 -5.97
CA LEU A 97 1.84 19.12 -5.88
C LEU A 97 2.45 17.98 -6.71
N ILE A 98 3.28 18.31 -7.71
CA ILE A 98 3.85 17.35 -8.63
C ILE A 98 5.35 17.18 -8.31
N PRO A 99 5.79 16.00 -7.84
CA PRO A 99 7.19 15.79 -7.53
C PRO A 99 8.06 15.69 -8.78
N HIS A 100 9.36 15.99 -8.60
CA HIS A 100 10.37 15.92 -9.65
C HIS A 100 11.12 14.57 -9.70
N GLU A 101 10.96 13.74 -8.67
CA GLU A 101 11.51 12.38 -8.61
C GLU A 101 10.42 11.34 -8.83
N PHE A 102 10.81 10.19 -9.37
CA PHE A 102 9.90 9.10 -9.73
C PHE A 102 10.48 7.75 -9.32
N GLU A 103 9.60 6.86 -8.87
CA GLU A 103 9.83 5.43 -8.55
C GLU A 103 10.87 5.09 -7.47
N LYS A 104 11.76 6.01 -7.10
CA LYS A 104 12.73 5.89 -6.00
C LYS A 104 12.06 5.89 -4.63
N LEU A 105 12.74 5.37 -3.61
CA LEU A 105 12.28 5.53 -2.23
C LEU A 105 12.32 6.99 -1.80
N THR A 106 11.28 7.41 -1.09
CA THR A 106 11.23 8.72 -0.42
C THR A 106 12.14 8.72 0.81
N PRO A 107 12.59 9.88 1.32
CA PRO A 107 13.30 9.94 2.59
C PRO A 107 12.56 9.24 3.74
N PHE A 108 11.24 9.43 3.81
CA PHE A 108 10.36 8.72 4.75
C PHE A 108 10.43 7.21 4.55
N GLY A 109 10.30 6.73 3.31
CA GLY A 109 10.38 5.30 2.98
C GLY A 109 11.73 4.67 3.32
N LYS A 110 12.84 5.40 3.17
CA LYS A 110 14.15 4.92 3.61
C LYS A 110 14.18 4.69 5.13
N LYS A 111 13.58 5.61 5.90
CA LYS A 111 13.43 5.47 7.34
C LYS A 111 12.53 4.28 7.71
N GLU A 112 11.40 4.12 7.03
CA GLU A 112 10.49 2.97 7.23
C GLU A 112 11.21 1.63 7.07
N ALA A 113 12.07 1.51 6.05
CA ALA A 113 12.84 0.30 5.80
C ALA A 113 13.82 -0.01 6.94
N ILE A 114 14.58 0.99 7.40
CA ILE A 114 15.49 0.87 8.54
C ILE A 114 14.73 0.48 9.82
N ASP A 115 13.64 1.19 10.12
CA ASP A 115 12.83 0.94 11.32
C ASP A 115 12.21 -0.46 11.28
N SER A 116 11.83 -0.96 10.10
CA SER A 116 11.35 -2.34 9.90
C SER A 116 12.41 -3.37 10.31
N GLY A 117 13.66 -3.18 9.88
CA GLY A 117 14.78 -4.06 10.25
C GLY A 117 15.07 -4.05 11.75
N ARG A 118 15.05 -2.86 12.37
CA ARG A 118 15.21 -2.69 13.82
C ARG A 118 14.08 -3.38 14.60
N SER A 119 12.85 -3.19 14.14
CA SER A 119 11.66 -3.80 14.74
C SER A 119 11.71 -5.33 14.67
N PHE A 120 12.12 -5.87 13.51
CA PHE A 120 12.30 -7.31 13.33
C PHE A 120 13.37 -7.87 14.29
N PHE A 121 14.53 -7.23 14.38
CA PHE A 121 15.57 -7.65 15.33
C PHE A 121 15.05 -7.64 16.76
N LYS A 122 14.41 -6.54 17.19
CA LYS A 122 13.87 -6.41 18.54
C LYS A 122 12.84 -7.49 18.86
N ARG A 123 11.95 -7.79 17.90
CA ARG A 123 10.90 -8.80 18.06
C ARG A 123 11.45 -10.23 18.17
N TYR A 124 12.49 -10.54 17.42
CA TYR A 124 13.06 -11.89 17.33
C TYR A 124 14.46 -11.98 17.91
N GLN A 125 14.79 -11.13 18.90
CA GLN A 125 16.15 -10.91 19.39
C GLN A 125 16.84 -12.22 19.80
N ASP A 126 16.13 -13.10 20.51
CA ASP A 126 16.67 -14.40 20.97
C ASP A 126 17.22 -15.27 19.83
N LEU A 127 16.56 -15.22 18.67
CA LEU A 127 16.97 -15.96 17.47
C LEU A 127 17.95 -15.11 16.63
N ALA A 128 17.64 -13.84 16.40
CA ALA A 128 18.37 -12.92 15.52
C ALA A 128 19.76 -12.53 16.04
N ALA A 129 19.98 -12.52 17.35
CA ALA A 129 21.29 -12.25 17.96
C ALA A 129 22.35 -13.27 17.52
N HIS A 130 21.94 -14.50 17.19
CA HIS A 130 22.85 -15.61 16.87
C HIS A 130 22.75 -16.08 15.41
N ASN A 131 21.82 -15.53 14.63
CA ASN A 131 21.56 -15.97 13.26
C ASN A 131 21.44 -14.75 12.35
N ASP A 132 22.16 -14.75 11.23
CA ASP A 132 21.97 -13.76 10.18
C ASP A 132 20.85 -14.20 9.23
N PRO A 133 19.99 -13.28 8.78
CA PRO A 133 18.93 -13.61 7.84
C PRO A 133 19.50 -13.99 6.48
N PHE A 134 18.97 -15.04 5.86
CA PHE A 134 19.14 -15.26 4.42
C PHE A 134 18.18 -14.33 3.67
N MET A 135 18.73 -13.44 2.83
CA MET A 135 17.94 -12.37 2.20
C MET A 135 17.79 -12.59 0.70
N ARG A 136 16.59 -12.37 0.17
CA ARG A 136 16.34 -12.32 -1.28
C ARG A 136 15.55 -11.07 -1.65
N SER A 137 15.90 -10.45 -2.76
CA SER A 137 15.14 -9.34 -3.34
C SER A 137 14.87 -9.61 -4.80
N ILE A 138 13.73 -9.15 -5.31
CA ILE A 138 13.59 -9.03 -6.76
C ILE A 138 14.50 -7.92 -7.31
N ASP A 139 14.86 -8.07 -8.58
CA ASP A 139 15.70 -7.13 -9.34
C ASP A 139 14.94 -5.85 -9.71
N GLU A 140 14.63 -5.05 -8.68
CA GLU A 140 14.08 -3.70 -8.83
C GLU A 140 14.75 -2.76 -7.82
N ASP A 141 15.30 -1.65 -8.30
CA ASP A 141 16.08 -0.69 -7.50
C ASP A 141 15.45 -0.35 -6.15
N ARG A 142 14.17 0.02 -6.13
CA ARG A 142 13.45 0.38 -4.89
C ARG A 142 13.29 -0.79 -3.91
N VAL A 143 13.21 -2.02 -4.41
CA VAL A 143 13.06 -3.24 -3.59
C VAL A 143 14.41 -3.63 -3.02
N ILE A 144 15.46 -3.60 -3.86
CA ILE A 144 16.86 -3.79 -3.45
C ILE A 144 17.26 -2.75 -2.41
N GLU A 145 16.92 -1.48 -2.61
CA GLU A 145 17.21 -0.39 -1.68
C GLU A 145 16.45 -0.61 -0.36
N THR A 146 15.17 -1.01 -0.42
CA THR A 146 14.39 -1.35 0.79
C THR A 146 15.05 -2.49 1.56
N ALA A 147 15.42 -3.58 0.90
CA ALA A 147 16.06 -4.74 1.52
C ALA A 147 17.42 -4.38 2.14
N SER A 148 18.21 -3.56 1.46
CA SER A 148 19.50 -3.08 1.94
C SER A 148 19.35 -2.21 3.20
N LEU A 149 18.38 -1.30 3.22
CA LEU A 149 18.08 -0.44 4.37
C LEU A 149 17.47 -1.21 5.54
N TRP A 150 16.64 -2.22 5.25
CA TRP A 150 16.16 -3.16 6.26
C TRP A 150 17.31 -3.90 6.93
N LYS A 151 18.27 -4.41 6.14
CA LYS A 151 19.47 -5.08 6.68
C LYS A 151 20.32 -4.13 7.51
N GLU A 152 20.45 -2.88 7.07
CA GLU A 152 21.14 -1.84 7.85
C GLU A 152 20.49 -1.65 9.22
N GLY A 153 19.16 -1.52 9.30
CA GLY A 153 18.45 -1.40 10.57
C GLY A 153 18.59 -2.64 11.47
N PHE A 154 18.54 -3.83 10.87
CA PHE A 154 18.78 -5.09 11.56
C PHE A 154 20.20 -5.16 12.17
N ASP A 155 21.23 -4.90 11.36
CA ASP A 155 22.64 -4.96 11.78
C ASP A 155 22.98 -3.95 12.86
N GLN A 156 22.48 -2.72 12.72
CA GLN A 156 22.61 -1.68 13.74
C GLN A 156 22.04 -2.15 15.09
N SER A 157 20.91 -2.84 15.06
CA SER A 157 20.27 -3.37 16.28
C SER A 157 21.02 -4.57 16.86
N LYS A 158 21.71 -5.34 16.01
CA LYS A 158 22.60 -6.44 16.40
C LYS A 158 23.95 -5.97 16.97
N GLY A 159 24.32 -4.71 16.77
CA GLY A 159 25.60 -4.15 17.20
C GLY A 159 26.71 -4.27 16.14
N TYR A 160 26.37 -4.58 14.89
CA TYR A 160 27.31 -4.56 13.77
C TYR A 160 27.29 -3.23 13.03
N GLY A 161 28.41 -2.90 12.40
CA GLY A 161 28.47 -1.83 11.39
C GLY A 161 27.62 -2.17 10.16
N LYS A 162 27.37 -1.20 9.29
CA LYS A 162 26.56 -1.38 8.07
C LYS A 162 27.14 -2.49 7.18
N THR A 163 26.40 -3.59 6.97
CA THR A 163 26.77 -4.64 6.02
C THR A 163 25.63 -4.94 5.04
N THR A 164 25.93 -5.09 3.76
CA THR A 164 24.98 -5.54 2.71
C THR A 164 25.35 -6.92 2.14
N ARG A 165 26.30 -7.62 2.75
CA ARG A 165 26.74 -8.95 2.27
C ARG A 165 25.61 -9.98 2.45
N GLY A 166 25.39 -10.80 1.43
CA GLY A 166 24.55 -12.00 1.52
C GLY A 166 23.10 -11.88 1.04
N MET A 167 22.77 -10.88 0.23
CA MET A 167 21.46 -10.79 -0.43
C MET A 167 21.50 -11.36 -1.86
N GLU A 168 20.61 -12.30 -2.14
CA GLU A 168 20.37 -12.85 -3.49
C GLU A 168 19.41 -11.95 -4.26
N ILE A 169 19.81 -11.50 -5.45
CA ILE A 169 18.96 -10.69 -6.34
C ILE A 169 18.37 -11.60 -7.41
N ILE A 170 17.04 -11.73 -7.43
CA ILE A 170 16.32 -12.60 -8.36
C ILE A 170 15.81 -11.78 -9.55
N PRO A 171 16.25 -12.07 -10.79
CA PRO A 171 15.82 -11.34 -11.98
C PRO A 171 14.30 -11.31 -12.15
N THR A 172 13.78 -10.17 -12.62
CA THR A 172 12.36 -10.02 -13.02
C THR A 172 12.16 -10.10 -14.53
N THR A 173 13.19 -10.53 -15.28
CA THR A 173 13.15 -10.65 -16.73
C THR A 173 12.13 -11.68 -17.18
N LYS A 174 11.49 -11.42 -18.33
CA LYS A 174 10.50 -12.34 -18.91
C LYS A 174 11.15 -13.70 -19.18
N GLY A 175 10.51 -14.77 -18.71
CA GLY A 175 11.00 -16.14 -18.87
C GLY A 175 11.84 -16.66 -17.71
N PHE A 176 12.17 -15.82 -16.71
CA PHE A 176 12.81 -16.26 -15.47
C PHE A 176 11.77 -16.64 -14.42
N ASN A 177 11.87 -17.84 -13.86
CA ASN A 177 10.98 -18.29 -12.78
C ASN A 177 11.38 -17.61 -11.46
N ASN A 178 10.52 -16.74 -10.95
CA ASN A 178 10.79 -15.96 -9.75
C ASN A 178 9.61 -16.03 -8.79
N SER A 179 9.76 -16.72 -7.65
CA SER A 179 8.70 -16.83 -6.64
C SER A 179 8.33 -15.50 -5.97
N LEU A 180 9.17 -14.47 -6.12
CA LEU A 180 8.94 -13.13 -5.61
C LEU A 180 8.44 -12.16 -6.70
N HIS A 181 8.15 -12.64 -7.91
CA HIS A 181 7.64 -11.84 -9.03
C HIS A 181 6.60 -12.61 -9.87
N TYR A 182 5.49 -11.97 -10.24
CA TYR A 182 4.39 -12.65 -10.95
C TYR A 182 4.67 -13.02 -12.42
N GLY A 183 5.76 -12.53 -13.00
CA GLY A 183 6.05 -12.70 -14.42
C GLY A 183 6.15 -14.17 -14.83
N GLY A 184 5.69 -14.50 -16.04
CA GLY A 184 5.80 -15.86 -16.58
C GLY A 184 4.53 -16.71 -16.51
N CYS A 185 3.36 -16.12 -16.21
CA CYS A 185 2.06 -16.81 -16.29
C CYS A 185 1.19 -16.25 -17.44
N PRO A 186 1.25 -16.83 -18.66
CA PRO A 186 0.49 -16.34 -19.81
C PRO A 186 -1.04 -16.40 -19.64
N ALA A 187 -1.54 -17.34 -18.84
CA ALA A 187 -2.97 -17.41 -18.52
C ALA A 187 -3.39 -16.15 -17.75
N PHE A 188 -2.67 -15.84 -16.67
CA PHE A 188 -2.89 -14.64 -15.86
C PHE A 188 -2.84 -13.36 -16.69
N ASP A 189 -1.79 -13.20 -17.50
CA ASP A 189 -1.58 -11.99 -18.31
C ASP A 189 -2.74 -11.75 -19.28
N ARG A 190 -3.35 -12.81 -19.81
CA ARG A 190 -4.47 -12.72 -20.76
C ARG A 190 -5.84 -12.55 -20.10
N THR A 191 -6.07 -13.17 -18.95
CA THR A 191 -7.43 -13.30 -18.39
C THR A 191 -7.69 -12.47 -17.13
N VAL A 192 -6.69 -12.32 -16.25
CA VAL A 192 -6.89 -11.78 -14.90
C VAL A 192 -6.21 -10.42 -14.68
N SER A 193 -5.14 -10.14 -15.41
CA SER A 193 -4.30 -8.93 -15.25
C SER A 193 -5.06 -7.60 -15.37
N LYS A 194 -6.19 -7.59 -16.11
CA LYS A 194 -7.01 -6.38 -16.34
C LYS A 194 -8.18 -6.22 -15.38
N ILE A 195 -8.52 -7.26 -14.60
CA ILE A 195 -9.69 -7.27 -13.72
C ILE A 195 -9.61 -6.17 -12.65
N HIS A 196 -8.41 -5.93 -12.12
CA HIS A 196 -8.16 -4.87 -11.16
C HIS A 196 -8.65 -3.50 -11.68
N THR A 197 -8.17 -3.09 -12.86
CA THR A 197 -8.48 -1.77 -13.41
C THR A 197 -9.96 -1.66 -13.79
N SER A 198 -10.56 -2.70 -14.38
CA SER A 198 -11.97 -2.65 -14.78
C SER A 198 -12.91 -2.59 -13.57
N THR A 199 -12.62 -3.35 -12.51
CA THR A 199 -13.46 -3.39 -11.32
C THR A 199 -13.35 -2.11 -10.50
N ALA A 200 -12.14 -1.57 -10.33
CA ALA A 200 -11.94 -0.29 -9.67
C ALA A 200 -12.66 0.85 -10.42
N MET A 201 -12.59 0.88 -11.76
CA MET A 201 -13.31 1.87 -12.57
C MET A 201 -14.84 1.76 -12.46
N GLN A 202 -15.38 0.54 -12.44
CA GLN A 202 -16.82 0.33 -12.22
C GLN A 202 -17.26 0.86 -10.85
N TRP A 203 -16.46 0.59 -9.81
CA TRP A 203 -16.72 1.09 -8.47
C TRP A 203 -16.71 2.63 -8.43
N MET A 204 -15.67 3.25 -8.99
CA MET A 204 -15.54 4.71 -9.00
C MET A 204 -16.68 5.38 -9.78
N ASN A 205 -17.04 4.87 -10.95
CA ASN A 205 -18.15 5.41 -11.75
C ASN A 205 -19.49 5.40 -11.00
N ARG A 206 -19.69 4.43 -10.11
CA ARG A 206 -20.91 4.31 -9.31
C ARG A 206 -20.90 5.21 -8.08
N ASN A 207 -19.77 5.31 -7.39
CA ASN A 207 -19.73 5.87 -6.03
C ASN A 207 -19.17 7.29 -5.95
N PHE A 208 -18.56 7.83 -7.02
CA PHE A 208 -17.91 9.15 -6.97
C PHE A 208 -18.82 10.32 -7.34
N GLU A 209 -20.10 10.08 -7.62
CA GLU A 209 -21.04 11.11 -8.06
C GLU A 209 -21.11 12.30 -7.09
N GLN A 210 -21.20 12.03 -5.78
CA GLN A 210 -21.29 13.08 -4.76
C GLN A 210 -19.99 13.89 -4.62
N ILE A 211 -18.83 13.24 -4.79
CA ILE A 211 -17.52 13.90 -4.76
C ILE A 211 -17.41 14.84 -5.96
N ILE A 212 -17.75 14.34 -7.15
CA ILE A 212 -17.73 15.13 -8.40
C ILE A 212 -18.68 16.32 -8.29
N ALA A 213 -19.90 16.11 -7.80
CA ALA A 213 -20.87 17.18 -7.61
C ALA A 213 -20.39 18.25 -6.60
N ARG A 214 -19.71 17.85 -5.51
CA ARG A 214 -19.07 18.80 -4.59
C ARG A 214 -17.96 19.59 -5.29
N MET A 215 -17.04 18.91 -5.96
CA MET A 215 -15.88 19.53 -6.61
C MET A 215 -16.30 20.50 -7.72
N ASN A 216 -17.26 20.12 -8.56
CA ASN A 216 -17.80 20.99 -9.61
C ASN A 216 -18.52 22.22 -9.02
N ARG A 217 -19.18 22.10 -7.86
CA ARG A 217 -19.78 23.27 -7.17
C ARG A 217 -18.74 24.22 -6.60
N GLN A 218 -17.63 23.69 -6.08
CA GLN A 218 -16.53 24.53 -5.57
C GLN A 218 -15.78 25.24 -6.71
N LEU A 219 -15.68 24.60 -7.88
CA LEU A 219 -14.98 25.10 -9.06
C LEU A 219 -15.90 25.15 -10.28
N PRO A 220 -16.84 26.12 -10.35
CA PRO A 220 -17.75 26.24 -11.48
C PRO A 220 -17.00 26.33 -12.81
N GLY A 221 -17.44 25.56 -13.80
CA GLY A 221 -16.82 25.49 -15.13
C GLY A 221 -15.75 24.39 -15.27
N VAL A 222 -15.35 23.75 -14.16
CA VAL A 222 -14.50 22.55 -14.19
C VAL A 222 -15.37 21.30 -14.23
N TYR A 223 -15.04 20.37 -15.13
CA TYR A 223 -15.73 19.08 -15.24
C TYR A 223 -14.79 17.92 -14.89
N PHE A 224 -14.96 17.34 -13.71
CA PHE A 224 -14.19 16.18 -13.25
C PHE A 224 -14.81 14.85 -13.70
N ALA A 225 -13.98 13.97 -14.26
CA ALA A 225 -14.31 12.56 -14.42
C ALA A 225 -13.95 11.76 -13.14
N PRO A 226 -14.51 10.56 -12.92
CA PRO A 226 -14.15 9.72 -11.77
C PRO A 226 -12.63 9.44 -11.67
N ALA A 227 -11.96 9.25 -12.82
CA ALA A 227 -10.52 9.06 -12.85
C ALA A 227 -9.72 10.32 -12.44
N ASP A 228 -10.30 11.52 -12.59
CA ASP A 228 -9.67 12.76 -12.14
C ASP A 228 -9.74 12.89 -10.63
N ILE A 229 -10.87 12.53 -10.03
CA ILE A 229 -11.01 12.43 -8.57
C ILE A 229 -9.98 11.46 -8.00
N GLN A 230 -9.85 10.26 -8.57
CA GLN A 230 -8.85 9.30 -8.13
C GLN A 230 -7.42 9.86 -8.21
N ARG A 231 -7.10 10.62 -9.27
CA ARG A 231 -5.78 11.26 -9.42
C ARG A 231 -5.53 12.30 -8.33
N LEU A 232 -6.50 13.16 -8.04
CA LEU A 232 -6.39 14.15 -6.96
C LEU A 232 -6.26 13.48 -5.59
N MET A 233 -7.10 12.47 -5.31
CA MET A 233 -7.03 11.70 -4.06
C MET A 233 -5.66 11.04 -3.88
N ARG A 234 -5.01 10.61 -4.97
CA ARG A 234 -3.69 9.97 -4.92
C ARG A 234 -2.52 10.94 -4.74
N LEU A 235 -2.71 12.23 -5.00
CA LEU A 235 -1.72 13.25 -4.66
C LEU A 235 -1.59 13.41 -3.13
N CYS A 236 -2.64 13.13 -2.35
CA CYS A 236 -2.60 13.17 -0.88
C CYS A 236 -1.55 12.22 -0.27
N PRO A 237 -1.63 10.89 -0.43
CA PRO A 237 -0.62 9.99 0.13
C PRO A 237 0.76 10.23 -0.48
N THR A 238 0.81 10.50 -1.78
CA THR A 238 2.07 10.73 -2.51
C THR A 238 2.86 11.90 -1.93
N ASN A 239 2.22 13.07 -1.79
CA ASN A 239 2.88 14.23 -1.21
C ASN A 239 3.18 14.02 0.29
N THR A 240 2.34 13.25 0.99
CA THR A 240 2.55 12.95 2.42
C THR A 240 3.84 12.19 2.65
N VAL A 241 4.07 11.09 1.93
CA VAL A 241 5.29 10.28 2.13
C VAL A 241 6.55 10.96 1.60
N ILE A 242 6.42 11.88 0.66
CA ILE A 242 7.56 12.68 0.17
C ILE A 242 7.99 13.69 1.22
N ASN A 243 7.03 14.39 1.82
CA ASN A 243 7.29 15.50 2.74
C ASN A 243 7.40 15.07 4.21
N GLY A 244 6.95 13.86 4.54
CA GLY A 244 6.89 13.35 5.92
C GLY A 244 5.78 13.97 6.78
N ILE A 245 4.89 14.77 6.19
CA ILE A 245 3.75 15.44 6.83
C ILE A 245 2.51 15.29 5.95
N GLU A 246 1.32 15.19 6.56
CA GLU A 246 0.08 15.00 5.79
C GLU A 246 -0.14 16.15 4.79
N SER A 247 -0.37 15.79 3.53
CA SER A 247 -0.56 16.76 2.45
C SER A 247 -1.87 17.53 2.63
N LYS A 248 -1.86 18.84 2.38
CA LYS A 248 -3.09 19.64 2.32
C LYS A 248 -4.12 19.08 1.32
N VAL A 249 -3.69 18.37 0.28
CA VAL A 249 -4.60 17.71 -0.68
C VAL A 249 -5.55 16.73 0.03
N CYS A 250 -5.14 16.14 1.15
CA CYS A 250 -5.98 15.26 1.95
C CYS A 250 -7.23 15.95 2.51
N ASN A 251 -7.23 17.29 2.62
CA ASN A 251 -8.38 18.06 3.08
C ASN A 251 -9.49 18.20 2.03
N LEU A 252 -9.18 17.97 0.74
CA LEU A 252 -10.18 18.00 -0.32
C LEU A 252 -11.21 16.87 -0.22
N PHE A 253 -10.90 15.82 0.54
CA PHE A 253 -11.68 14.60 0.64
C PHE A 253 -11.92 14.19 2.09
N THR A 254 -13.09 13.61 2.36
CA THR A 254 -13.43 13.08 3.68
C THR A 254 -12.77 11.72 3.92
N THR A 255 -12.73 11.27 5.18
CA THR A 255 -12.24 9.92 5.51
C THR A 255 -13.11 8.84 4.86
N GLU A 256 -14.42 9.07 4.80
CA GLU A 256 -15.39 8.17 4.18
C GLU A 256 -15.14 8.03 2.67
N GLU A 257 -14.77 9.12 1.98
CA GLU A 257 -14.41 9.08 0.55
C GLU A 257 -13.10 8.34 0.29
N PHE A 258 -12.12 8.48 1.19
CA PHE A 258 -10.91 7.66 1.15
C PHE A 258 -11.26 6.18 1.36
N ARG A 259 -12.18 5.86 2.27
CA ARG A 259 -12.66 4.49 2.47
C ARG A 259 -13.37 3.94 1.22
N ASP A 260 -14.15 4.76 0.51
CA ASP A 260 -14.73 4.38 -0.79
C ASP A 260 -13.66 4.04 -1.83
N THR A 261 -12.60 4.84 -1.89
CA THR A 261 -11.49 4.62 -2.81
C THR A 261 -10.68 3.36 -2.45
N GLU A 262 -10.36 3.19 -1.16
CA GLU A 262 -9.74 1.99 -0.59
C GLU A 262 -10.49 0.73 -1.00
N TYR A 263 -11.81 0.73 -0.83
CA TYR A 263 -12.61 -0.45 -1.12
C TYR A 263 -12.65 -0.76 -2.61
N GLY A 264 -12.86 0.24 -3.48
CA GLY A 264 -12.84 0.03 -4.94
C GLY A 264 -11.54 -0.57 -5.46
N ASN A 265 -10.42 -0.13 -4.89
CA ASN A 265 -9.09 -0.66 -5.14
C ASN A 265 -8.89 -2.07 -4.54
N THR A 266 -9.40 -2.31 -3.33
CA THR A 266 -9.37 -3.62 -2.64
C THR A 266 -10.07 -4.70 -3.45
N ILE A 267 -11.26 -4.43 -3.99
CA ILE A 267 -11.99 -5.39 -4.83
C ILE A 267 -11.15 -5.78 -6.05
N GLY A 268 -10.51 -4.80 -6.69
CA GLY A 268 -9.64 -5.03 -7.84
C GLY A 268 -8.51 -5.99 -7.52
N GLN A 269 -7.85 -5.82 -6.37
CA GLN A 269 -6.79 -6.74 -5.95
C GLN A 269 -7.33 -8.11 -5.54
N TYR A 270 -8.47 -8.17 -4.86
CA TYR A 270 -9.07 -9.44 -4.44
C TYR A 270 -9.30 -10.37 -5.63
N TYR A 271 -9.83 -9.85 -6.74
CA TYR A 271 -10.12 -10.65 -7.92
C TYR A 271 -8.94 -10.81 -8.88
N SER A 272 -7.96 -9.89 -8.87
CA SER A 272 -6.76 -10.05 -9.71
C SER A 272 -5.68 -10.88 -9.03
N TRP A 273 -5.36 -10.61 -7.78
CA TRP A 273 -4.17 -11.18 -7.12
C TRP A 273 -4.50 -11.96 -5.86
N GLY A 274 -5.70 -11.76 -5.32
CA GLY A 274 -6.19 -12.33 -4.09
C GLY A 274 -6.91 -13.67 -4.26
N PRO A 275 -7.69 -14.09 -3.25
CA PRO A 275 -8.42 -15.36 -3.24
C PRO A 275 -9.48 -15.46 -4.34
N GLY A 276 -9.92 -14.34 -4.91
CA GLY A 276 -10.86 -14.31 -6.03
C GLY A 276 -10.23 -14.71 -7.38
N ASN A 277 -8.90 -14.88 -7.45
CA ASN A 277 -8.21 -15.34 -8.65
C ASN A 277 -8.09 -16.89 -8.63
N PRO A 278 -8.60 -17.60 -9.66
CA PRO A 278 -8.56 -19.06 -9.71
C PRO A 278 -7.18 -19.67 -10.00
N LEU A 279 -6.12 -18.87 -10.19
CA LEU A 279 -4.80 -19.33 -10.63
C LEU A 279 -3.74 -19.49 -9.51
N GLY A 280 -4.09 -19.31 -8.22
CA GLY A 280 -3.17 -19.53 -7.10
C GLY A 280 -2.85 -21.02 -6.85
N ASN A 281 -1.65 -21.36 -6.37
CA ASN A 281 -1.27 -22.73 -6.03
C ASN A 281 -0.38 -22.83 -4.76
N PRO A 282 -0.86 -23.46 -3.67
CA PRO A 282 -0.13 -23.62 -2.40
C PRO A 282 1.09 -24.54 -2.46
N ALA A 283 1.20 -25.43 -3.45
CA ALA A 283 2.23 -26.49 -3.50
C ALA A 283 3.64 -26.00 -3.89
N THR A 284 3.86 -24.69 -4.05
CA THR A 284 5.06 -24.14 -4.71
C THR A 284 6.11 -23.55 -3.75
N PHE A 285 6.03 -23.84 -2.45
CA PHE A 285 6.95 -23.29 -1.44
C PHE A 285 7.21 -24.30 -0.32
N PRO A 286 8.43 -24.86 -0.16
CA PRO A 286 9.44 -24.21 0.69
C PRO A 286 10.94 -24.56 0.40
N LEU A 287 11.86 -23.90 1.15
CA LEU A 287 13.28 -24.25 1.29
C LEU A 287 13.66 -24.31 2.79
N ASN A 288 14.65 -25.13 3.16
CA ASN A 288 14.97 -25.51 4.55
C ASN A 288 16.03 -24.60 5.23
N ARG A 289 15.67 -23.41 5.76
CA ARG A 289 16.54 -22.53 6.60
C ARG A 289 15.82 -22.03 7.85
N LYS A 290 16.51 -21.28 8.73
CA LYS A 290 16.01 -20.79 10.04
C LYS A 290 15.47 -19.34 10.05
N ILE A 291 16.09 -18.44 9.28
CA ILE A 291 15.58 -17.07 9.08
C ILE A 291 15.61 -16.73 7.60
N TYR A 292 14.49 -16.25 7.07
CA TYR A 292 14.36 -15.74 5.72
C TYR A 292 13.84 -14.30 5.72
N ALA A 293 14.39 -13.48 4.84
CA ALA A 293 13.85 -12.16 4.54
C ALA A 293 13.72 -11.97 3.03
N ASP A 294 12.47 -12.01 2.55
CA ASP A 294 12.15 -11.90 1.13
C ASP A 294 11.48 -10.56 0.83
N PHE A 295 11.98 -9.85 -0.18
CA PHE A 295 11.50 -8.52 -0.56
C PHE A 295 10.87 -8.55 -1.96
N SER A 296 9.64 -8.06 -2.05
CA SER A 296 8.79 -8.16 -3.24
C SER A 296 7.88 -6.92 -3.42
N ARG A 297 6.80 -7.06 -4.20
CA ARG A 297 5.78 -6.04 -4.48
C ARG A 297 4.44 -6.43 -3.85
N SER A 298 3.59 -5.43 -3.65
CA SER A 298 2.24 -5.59 -3.08
C SER A 298 1.43 -6.71 -3.73
N ASN A 299 1.38 -6.77 -5.05
CA ASN A 299 0.54 -7.73 -5.77
C ASN A 299 1.00 -9.19 -5.55
N VAL A 300 2.30 -9.43 -5.47
CA VAL A 300 2.85 -10.77 -5.21
C VAL A 300 2.59 -11.19 -3.77
N LEU A 301 2.73 -10.27 -2.80
CA LEU A 301 2.39 -10.53 -1.40
C LEU A 301 0.93 -11.00 -1.26
N VAL A 302 -0.02 -10.30 -1.90
CA VAL A 302 -1.44 -10.70 -1.87
C VAL A 302 -1.65 -12.10 -2.43
N SER A 303 -0.97 -12.45 -3.53
CA SER A 303 -1.05 -13.80 -4.11
C SER A 303 -0.46 -14.86 -3.19
N ILE A 304 0.65 -14.57 -2.50
CA ILE A 304 1.24 -15.48 -1.52
C ILE A 304 0.29 -15.68 -0.33
N TYR A 305 -0.24 -14.61 0.26
CA TYR A 305 -1.18 -14.69 1.38
C TYR A 305 -2.45 -15.49 1.02
N SER A 306 -2.92 -15.32 -0.21
CA SER A 306 -4.08 -16.06 -0.72
C SER A 306 -3.75 -17.54 -0.94
N ALA A 307 -2.59 -17.85 -1.51
CA ALA A 307 -2.13 -19.22 -1.69
C ALA A 307 -1.88 -19.93 -0.35
N MET A 308 -1.50 -19.20 0.71
CA MET A 308 -1.36 -19.73 2.07
C MET A 308 -2.71 -20.02 2.76
N GLY A 309 -3.84 -19.65 2.14
CA GLY A 309 -5.17 -19.87 2.72
C GLY A 309 -5.54 -18.91 3.86
N LEU A 310 -4.84 -17.78 4.01
CA LEU A 310 -5.09 -16.82 5.11
C LEU A 310 -6.50 -16.21 5.07
N PHE A 311 -7.22 -16.34 3.95
CA PHE A 311 -8.54 -15.78 3.74
C PHE A 311 -9.59 -16.82 3.31
N ASP A 312 -9.36 -18.12 3.54
CA ASP A 312 -10.27 -19.19 3.09
C ASP A 312 -11.68 -19.10 3.73
N GLY A 313 -11.79 -18.46 4.90
CA GLY A 313 -13.07 -18.17 5.56
C GLY A 313 -13.76 -16.87 5.11
N ALA A 314 -13.13 -16.08 4.22
CA ALA A 314 -13.66 -14.80 3.79
C ALA A 314 -14.81 -14.96 2.78
N ARG A 315 -15.85 -14.14 2.89
CA ARG A 315 -16.85 -14.03 1.83
C ARG A 315 -16.27 -13.28 0.63
N PRO A 316 -16.64 -13.66 -0.61
CA PRO A 316 -16.27 -12.88 -1.78
C PRO A 316 -16.70 -11.41 -1.64
N LEU A 317 -15.79 -10.49 -1.95
CA LEU A 317 -16.07 -9.05 -1.85
C LEU A 317 -17.17 -8.62 -2.81
N SER A 318 -18.11 -7.83 -2.32
CA SER A 318 -19.14 -7.25 -3.19
C SER A 318 -18.54 -6.21 -4.12
N LYS A 319 -18.89 -6.27 -5.41
CA LYS A 319 -18.48 -5.29 -6.44
C LYS A 319 -19.33 -4.01 -6.42
N THR A 320 -20.37 -3.97 -5.61
CA THR A 320 -21.42 -2.94 -5.65
C THR A 320 -21.66 -2.23 -4.32
N GLN A 321 -21.24 -2.84 -3.21
CA GLN A 321 -21.34 -2.29 -1.86
C GLN A 321 -20.10 -2.69 -1.06
N MET A 322 -19.77 -1.92 -0.01
CA MET A 322 -18.67 -2.26 0.88
C MET A 322 -19.00 -3.50 1.69
N THR A 323 -18.19 -4.54 1.57
CA THR A 323 -18.21 -5.68 2.47
C THR A 323 -17.59 -5.29 3.81
N PRO A 324 -18.26 -5.53 4.96
CA PRO A 324 -17.67 -5.30 6.28
C PRO A 324 -16.37 -6.06 6.48
N LEU A 325 -15.41 -5.47 7.20
CA LEU A 325 -14.07 -6.03 7.35
C LEU A 325 -14.06 -7.43 7.99
N ALA A 326 -14.97 -7.69 8.94
CA ALA A 326 -15.11 -9.01 9.55
C ALA A 326 -15.58 -10.07 8.53
N GLU A 327 -16.45 -9.69 7.57
CA GLU A 327 -16.94 -10.59 6.54
C GLU A 327 -15.91 -10.83 5.42
N SER A 328 -14.99 -9.89 5.21
CA SER A 328 -13.86 -10.06 4.28
C SER A 328 -12.66 -10.80 4.89
N GLY A 329 -12.78 -11.31 6.12
CA GLY A 329 -11.65 -11.95 6.81
C GLY A 329 -10.47 -11.00 7.04
N GLY A 330 -10.73 -9.69 7.18
CA GLY A 330 -9.69 -8.69 7.31
C GLY A 330 -9.08 -8.22 5.99
N PHE A 331 -9.58 -8.68 4.83
CA PHE A 331 -9.00 -8.36 3.53
C PHE A 331 -9.26 -6.89 3.14
N THR A 332 -8.23 -6.06 3.29
CA THR A 332 -8.18 -4.66 2.84
C THR A 332 -6.73 -4.27 2.56
N MET A 333 -6.50 -3.43 1.55
CA MET A 333 -5.17 -3.21 1.03
C MET A 333 -4.25 -2.47 2.00
N SER A 334 -4.78 -1.45 2.67
CA SER A 334 -4.00 -0.66 3.63
C SER A 334 -3.56 -1.48 4.85
N ARG A 335 -4.26 -2.56 5.20
CA ARG A 335 -3.87 -3.49 6.28
C ARG A 335 -2.92 -4.59 5.81
N LEU A 336 -3.10 -5.08 4.58
CA LEU A 336 -2.35 -6.25 4.08
C LEU A 336 -1.06 -5.87 3.36
N ILE A 337 -1.12 -4.85 2.53
CA ILE A 337 -0.03 -4.45 1.64
C ILE A 337 0.17 -2.93 1.59
N PRO A 338 0.22 -2.21 2.73
CA PRO A 338 0.70 -0.82 2.75
C PRO A 338 2.15 -0.72 2.24
N PHE A 339 2.68 0.48 2.04
CA PHE A 339 4.11 0.65 1.88
C PHE A 339 4.87 0.04 3.07
N GLY A 340 5.94 -0.70 2.78
CA GLY A 340 6.74 -1.35 3.81
C GLY A 340 6.03 -2.45 4.60
N SER A 341 4.91 -2.99 4.09
CA SER A 341 4.16 -4.12 4.69
C SER A 341 5.06 -5.33 4.95
N ARG A 342 4.85 -6.03 6.05
CA ARG A 342 5.62 -7.19 6.49
C ARG A 342 4.83 -8.07 7.45
#